data_AF-A0AAP3ENL4-F1
#
_entry.id   AF-A0AAP3ENL4-F1
#
_cell.length_a   1.000
_cell.length_b   1.000
_cell.length_c   1.000
_cell.angle_alpha   90.00
_cell.angle_beta   90.00
_cell.angle_gamma   90.00
#
_symmetry.space_group_name_H-M   'P 1'
#
loop_
_entity.id
_entity.type
_entity.pdbx_description
1 polymer ?
#
loop_
_entity_poly.entity_id
_entity_poly.type
_entity_poly.pdbx_seq_one_letter_code
_entity_poly.pdbx_strand_id
1 'polypeptide(L)' 'MRRMWPNNVRELANAAELFTVGILPLAETANPLMHVGTPAPLDRRVEDAERQIITEALNIHQGRINEVAEYLQIPR' A
#
# COMPACT_ATOMS: atom_id res chain seq x y z
N MET A 1 -18.04 8.90 -6.69
CA MET A 1 -17.35 10.18 -6.40
C MET A 1 -16.41 9.99 -5.22
N ARG A 2 -15.09 10.16 -5.41
CA ARG A 2 -14.05 10.02 -4.36
C ARG A 2 -14.08 11.26 -3.47
N ARG A 3 -14.39 11.13 -2.18
CA ARG A 3 -14.25 12.25 -1.24
C ARG A 3 -12.77 12.39 -0.87
N MET A 4 -12.20 13.54 -1.21
CA MET A 4 -10.85 13.90 -0.77
C MET A 4 -11.00 14.76 0.48
N TRP A 5 -10.39 14.34 1.59
CA TRP A 5 -10.31 15.12 2.84
C TRP A 5 -8.88 15.60 3.10
N PRO A 6 -8.27 16.40 2.21
CA PRO A 6 -6.92 16.88 2.43
C PRO A 6 -6.89 17.82 3.66
N ASN A 7 -6.08 17.49 4.67
CA ASN A 7 -5.86 18.25 5.91
C ASN A 7 -7.11 18.57 6.75
N ASN A 8 -8.26 17.94 6.50
CA ASN A 8 -9.49 18.21 7.25
C ASN A 8 -9.92 17.01 8.10
N VAL A 9 -9.15 16.78 9.17
CA VAL A 9 -9.37 15.68 10.11
C VAL A 9 -10.71 15.81 10.85
N ARG A 10 -11.23 17.04 11.02
CA ARG A 10 -12.56 17.29 11.62
C ARG A 10 -13.68 16.73 10.74
N GLU A 11 -13.60 16.94 9.43
CA GLU A 11 -14.59 16.41 8.49
C GLU A 11 -14.53 14.87 8.40
N LEU A 12 -13.33 14.30 8.52
CA LEU A 12 -13.15 12.85 8.63
C LEU A 12 -13.79 12.29 9.91
N ALA A 13 -13.55 12.92 11.06
CA ALA A 13 -14.11 12.49 12.35
C ALA A 13 -15.64 12.58 12.34
N ASN A 14 -16.19 13.70 11.87
CA ASN A 14 -17.63 13.90 11.74
C ASN A 14 -18.26 12.86 10.77
N ALA A 15 -17.60 12.57 9.65
CA ALA A 15 -18.05 11.53 8.73
C ALA A 15 -18.03 10.13 9.36
N ALA A 16 -17.04 9.81 10.20
CA ALA A 16 -16.95 8.54 10.92
C ALA A 16 -18.04 8.42 12.01
N GLU A 17 -18.35 9.49 12.72
CA GLU A 17 -19.43 9.53 13.70
C GLU A 17 -20.80 9.31 13.02
N LEU A 18 -21.08 10.06 11.94
CA LEU A 18 -22.32 9.93 11.18
C LEU A 18 -22.48 8.54 10.52
N PHE A 19 -21.36 7.92 10.12
CA PHE A 19 -21.33 6.56 9.62
C PHE A 19 -21.70 5.52 10.68
N THR A 20 -21.13 5.66 11.89
CA THR A 20 -21.39 4.74 13.01
C THR A 20 -22.86 4.75 13.44
N VAL A 21 -23.50 5.92 13.37
CA VAL A 21 -24.91 6.10 13.71
C VAL A 21 -25.84 5.69 12.54
N GLY A 22 -25.29 5.37 11.36
CA GLY A 22 -26.07 4.92 10.19
C GLY A 22 -26.82 6.04 9.46
N ILE A 23 -26.47 7.30 9.74
CA ILE A 23 -27.09 8.49 9.13
C ILE A 23 -26.50 8.76 7.75
N LEU A 24 -25.21 8.47 7.56
CA LEU A 24 -24.57 8.52 6.26
C LEU A 24 -24.69 7.15 5.58
N PRO A 25 -25.30 7.03 4.39
CA PRO A 25 -25.25 5.79 3.65
C PRO A 25 -23.77 5.45 3.40
N LEU A 26 -23.41 4.15 3.43
CA LEU A 26 -22.22 3.70 2.73
C LEU A 26 -22.41 4.21 1.29
N ALA A 27 -21.79 5.33 0.96
CA ALA A 27 -21.34 5.47 -0.41
C ALA A 27 -20.56 4.18 -0.70
N GLU A 28 -20.45 3.79 -1.96
CA GLU A 28 -19.55 2.70 -2.38
C GLU A 28 -18.05 3.02 -2.08
N THR A 29 -17.77 3.86 -1.08
CA THR A 29 -16.58 3.88 -0.27
C THR A 29 -16.39 2.49 0.30
N ALA A 30 -15.56 1.73 -0.41
CA ALA A 30 -14.79 0.59 0.03
C ALA A 30 -14.99 0.31 1.53
N ASN A 31 -15.80 -0.71 1.79
CA ASN A 31 -16.02 -1.21 3.13
C ASN A 31 -14.63 -1.28 3.84
N PRO A 32 -14.43 -0.62 4.99
CA PRO A 32 -13.14 -0.62 5.68
C PRO A 32 -12.75 -2.03 6.15
N LEU A 33 -13.70 -2.98 6.16
CA LEU A 33 -13.47 -4.41 6.36
C LEU A 33 -13.23 -5.19 5.05
N MET A 34 -13.40 -4.57 3.86
CA MET A 34 -13.28 -5.26 2.57
C MET A 34 -11.87 -5.36 2.00
N HIS A 35 -10.83 -4.84 2.66
CA HIS A 35 -9.45 -5.04 2.19
C HIS A 35 -8.46 -5.14 3.35
N VAL A 36 -8.67 -6.07 4.26
CA VAL A 36 -7.52 -6.79 4.84
C VAL A 36 -7.93 -8.26 4.97
N GLY A 37 -7.95 -8.97 3.84
CA GLY A 37 -7.66 -10.40 3.92
C GLY A 37 -6.37 -10.54 4.72
N THR A 38 -6.34 -11.47 5.68
CA THR A 38 -5.22 -11.65 6.62
C THR A 38 -3.93 -11.37 5.88
N PRO A 39 -3.15 -10.33 6.26
CA PRO A 39 -1.98 -9.96 5.50
C PRO A 39 -1.15 -11.21 5.32
N ALA A 40 -0.68 -11.46 4.10
CA ALA A 40 0.14 -12.63 3.84
C ALA A 40 1.22 -12.74 4.93
N PRO A 41 1.60 -13.96 5.33
CA PRO A 41 2.62 -14.18 6.35
C PRO A 41 3.81 -13.25 6.10
N LEU A 42 4.45 -12.78 7.18
CA LEU A 42 5.53 -11.80 7.07
C LEU A 42 6.57 -12.22 6.03
N ASP A 43 6.94 -13.50 6.01
CA ASP A 43 7.85 -14.11 5.02
C ASP A 43 7.40 -13.87 3.58
N ARG A 44 6.11 -14.10 3.27
CA ARG A 44 5.55 -13.86 1.93
C ARG A 44 5.61 -12.39 1.54
N ARG A 45 5.33 -11.49 2.48
CA ARG A 45 5.39 -10.04 2.23
C ARG A 45 6.82 -9.57 2.00
N VAL A 46 7.77 -10.16 2.72
CA VAL A 46 9.20 -9.90 2.53
C VAL A 46 9.64 -10.41 1.16
N GLU A 47 9.30 -11.65 0.77
CA GLU A 47 9.59 -12.21 -0.55
C GLU A 47 9.02 -11.35 -1.70
N ASP A 48 7.76 -10.92 -1.58
CA ASP A 48 7.12 -10.10 -2.60
C ASP A 48 7.80 -8.72 -2.74
N ALA A 49 8.14 -8.10 -1.61
CA ALA A 49 8.87 -6.83 -1.58
C ALA A 49 10.28 -6.97 -2.16
N GLU A 50 11.00 -8.03 -1.79
CA GLU A 50 12.36 -8.31 -2.26
C GLU A 50 12.37 -8.56 -3.78
N ARG A 51 11.44 -9.36 -4.28
CA ARG A 51 11.23 -9.57 -5.71
C ARG A 51 10.98 -8.26 -6.44
N GLN A 52 10.16 -7.38 -5.89
CA GLN A 52 9.84 -6.09 -6.50
C GLN A 52 11.08 -5.21 -6.60
N ILE A 53 11.85 -5.09 -5.50
CA ILE A 53 13.08 -4.29 -5.44
C ILE A 53 14.13 -4.81 -6.44
N ILE A 54 14.35 -6.13 -6.48
CA ILE A 54 15.30 -6.74 -7.41
C ILE A 54 14.87 -6.52 -8.86
N THR A 55 13.58 -6.68 -9.16
CA THR A 55 13.05 -6.50 -10.53
C THR A 55 13.18 -5.05 -10.99
N GLU A 56 12.90 -4.09 -10.11
CA GLU A 56 13.05 -2.67 -10.38
C GLU A 56 14.51 -2.29 -10.63
N ALA A 57 15.43 -2.75 -9.77
CA ALA A 57 16.85 -2.54 -9.96
C ALA A 57 17.35 -3.17 -11.29
N LEU A 58 16.91 -4.38 -11.62
CA LEU A 58 17.23 -5.02 -12.90
C LEU A 58 16.70 -4.23 -14.09
N ASN A 59 15.50 -3.66 -14.01
CA ASN A 59 14.94 -2.83 -15.08
C ASN A 59 15.74 -1.53 -15.25
N ILE A 60 16.11 -0.85 -14.16
CA ILE A 60 16.90 0.38 -14.20
C ILE A 60 18.28 0.14 -14.82
N HIS A 61 18.93 -0.96 -14.44
CA HIS A 61 20.28 -1.30 -14.89
C HIS A 61 20.31 -2.20 -16.13
N GLN A 62 19.19 -2.37 -16.83
CA GLN A 62 19.07 -3.17 -18.06
C GLN A 62 19.64 -4.60 -17.93
N GLY A 63 19.44 -5.22 -16.77
CA GLY A 63 19.93 -6.57 -16.49
C GLY A 63 21.44 -6.69 -16.20
N ARG A 64 22.17 -5.57 -16.02
CA ARG A 64 23.58 -5.61 -15.62
C ARG A 64 23.72 -5.97 -14.14
N ILE A 65 23.85 -7.28 -13.87
CA ILE A 65 23.90 -7.85 -12.51
C ILE A 65 24.97 -7.19 -11.63
N ASN A 66 26.13 -6.82 -12.20
CA ASN A 66 27.19 -6.15 -11.44
C ASN A 66 26.78 -4.76 -10.94
N GLU A 67 26.06 -3.99 -11.77
CA GLU A 67 25.56 -2.66 -11.37
C GLU A 67 24.40 -2.78 -10.37
N VAL A 68 23.56 -3.80 -10.53
CA VAL A 68 22.46 -4.09 -9.59
C VAL A 68 22.99 -4.52 -8.21
N ALA A 69 24.02 -5.37 -8.16
CA ALA A 69 24.62 -5.82 -6.91
C ALA A 69 25.29 -4.65 -6.16
N GLU A 70 26.00 -3.78 -6.88
CA GLU A 70 26.59 -2.55 -6.33
C GLU A 70 25.49 -1.58 -5.83
N TYR A 71 24.43 -1.40 -6.61
CA TYR A 71 23.30 -0.53 -6.28
C TYR A 71 22.53 -1.00 -5.04
N LEU A 72 22.29 -2.31 -4.92
CA LEU A 72 21.64 -2.91 -3.76
C LEU A 72 22.60 -3.13 -2.57
N GLN A 73 23.89 -2.81 -2.73
CA GLN A 73 24.95 -3.03 -1.74
C GLN A 73 25.02 -4.47 -1.23
N ILE A 74 24.76 -5.44 -2.11
CA ILE A 74 24.77 -6.86 -1.76
C ILE A 74 26.12 -7.45 -2.20
N PRO A 75 26.87 -8.12 -1.30
CA PRO A 75 28.08 -8.82 -1.68
C PRO A 75 27.75 -9.97 -2.65
N ARG A 76 28.59 -10.17 -3.67
CA ARG A 76 28.46 -11.29 -4.62
C ARG A 76 28.71 -12.64 -3.97
#